data_AF-A0AAF0QA87-F1
#
_entry.id   AF-A0AAF0QA87-F1
#
_cell.length_a   1.000
_cell.length_b   1.000
_cell.length_c   1.000
_cell.angle_alpha   90.00
_cell.angle_beta   90.00
_cell.angle_gamma   90.00
#
_symmetry.space_group_name_H-M   'P 1'
#
loop_
_entity.id
_entity.type
_entity.pdbx_description
1 polymer ?
#
loop_
_entity_poly.entity_id
_entity_poly.type
_entity_poly.pdbx_seq_one_letter_code
_entity_poly.pdbx_strand_id
1 'polypeptide(L)'
;MVHNGSESQFVMDVKFKQDLDHLLVELKEFVLKRSVEAFSQGGDGVLRYQGQLCVPDDDGLREQILEEAHSSRYSIHPGATKMYHDLREVYWWNGMKRDIEGFVAKCPNCQQVKAT
;
A
#
# COMPACT_ATOMS: atom_id res chain seq x y z
N MET A 1 -14.28 14.14 -29.36
CA MET A 1 -13.65 12.80 -29.32
C MET A 1 -12.39 12.97 -28.49
N VAL A 2 -12.42 12.59 -27.21
CA VAL A 2 -11.29 12.83 -26.28
C VAL A 2 -10.31 11.66 -26.34
N HIS A 3 -9.02 12.02 -26.36
CA HIS A 3 -7.86 11.15 -26.56
C HIS A 3 -7.61 10.17 -25.40
N ASN A 4 -6.77 9.16 -25.71
CA ASN A 4 -5.52 8.84 -24.98
C ASN A 4 -5.43 7.39 -24.45
N GLY A 5 -4.30 6.71 -24.71
CA GLY A 5 -4.06 5.38 -24.16
C GLY A 5 -2.77 4.69 -24.62
N SER A 6 -1.65 5.41 -24.76
CA SER A 6 -0.35 4.71 -24.76
C SER A 6 -0.02 4.37 -23.32
N GLU A 7 -0.12 3.10 -22.93
CA GLU A 7 0.37 2.65 -21.63
C GLU A 7 1.86 3.02 -21.51
N SER A 8 2.23 3.61 -20.38
CA SER A 8 3.63 3.92 -20.10
C SER A 8 4.47 2.65 -20.13
N GLN A 9 5.69 2.73 -20.68
CA GLN A 9 6.63 1.61 -20.72
C GLN A 9 6.81 0.96 -19.33
N PHE A 10 6.76 1.77 -18.28
CA PHE A 10 6.80 1.32 -16.90
C PHE A 10 5.65 0.36 -16.54
N VAL A 11 4.43 0.64 -17.01
CA VAL A 11 3.26 -0.21 -16.77
C VAL A 11 3.39 -1.54 -17.49
N MET A 12 3.97 -1.55 -18.69
CA MET A 12 4.23 -2.78 -19.43
C MET A 12 5.28 -3.66 -18.72
N ASP A 13 6.36 -3.05 -18.22
CA ASP A 13 7.41 -3.77 -17.50
C ASP A 13 6.91 -4.36 -16.18
N VAL A 14 6.03 -3.65 -15.46
CA VAL A 14 5.38 -4.17 -14.24
C VAL A 14 4.50 -5.36 -14.56
N LYS A 15 3.65 -5.29 -15.60
CA LYS A 15 2.79 -6.42 -16.01
C LYS A 15 3.62 -7.65 -16.36
N PHE A 16 4.69 -7.46 -17.14
CA PHE A 16 5.58 -8.55 -17.52
C PHE A 16 6.23 -9.22 -16.30
N LYS A 17 6.71 -8.43 -15.34
CA LYS A 17 7.34 -8.97 -14.12
C LYS A 17 6.34 -9.68 -13.20
N GLN A 18 5.08 -9.27 -13.20
CA GLN A 18 4.03 -9.97 -12.44
C GLN A 18 3.78 -11.39 -12.94
N ASP A 19 3.99 -11.66 -14.23
CA ASP A 19 3.79 -13.01 -14.81
C ASP A 19 4.99 -13.93 -14.59
N LEU A 20 6.12 -13.39 -14.10
CA LEU A 20 7.32 -14.14 -13.74
C LEU A 20 7.40 -14.44 -12.24
N ASP A 21 6.64 -13.73 -11.41
CA ASP A 21 6.60 -13.94 -9.98
C ASP A 21 5.62 -15.08 -9.64
N HIS A 22 6.15 -16.20 -9.18
CA HIS A 22 5.37 -17.39 -8.86
C HIS A 22 4.30 -17.13 -7.79
N LEU A 23 4.56 -16.26 -6.81
CA LEU A 23 3.58 -15.91 -5.80
C LEU A 23 2.44 -15.08 -6.42
N LEU A 24 2.75 -14.18 -7.35
CA LEU A 24 1.74 -13.37 -8.02
C LEU A 24 0.94 -14.16 -9.06
N VAL A 25 1.57 -15.10 -9.77
CA VAL A 25 0.88 -16.03 -10.67
C VAL A 25 -0.08 -16.92 -9.88
N GLU A 26 0.38 -17.48 -8.76
CA GLU A 26 -0.46 -18.28 -7.87
C GLU A 26 -1.60 -17.43 -7.28
N LEU A 27 -1.31 -16.19 -6.87
CA LEU A 27 -2.32 -15.23 -6.41
C LEU A 27 -3.36 -14.92 -7.51
N LYS A 28 -2.94 -14.68 -8.76
CA LYS A 28 -3.84 -14.45 -9.90
C LYS A 28 -4.75 -15.65 -10.16
N GLU A 29 -4.19 -16.87 -10.11
CA GLU A 29 -4.95 -18.13 -10.24
C GLU A 29 -5.94 -18.34 -9.09
N PHE A 30 -5.56 -18.01 -7.86
CA PHE A 30 -6.44 -18.09 -6.70
C PHE A 30 -7.57 -17.04 -6.75
N VAL A 31 -7.28 -15.82 -7.23
CA VAL A 31 -8.27 -14.75 -7.47
C VAL A 31 -9.27 -15.15 -8.57
N LEU A 32 -8.81 -15.86 -9.61
CA LEU A 32 -9.68 -16.38 -10.66
C LEU A 32 -10.54 -17.56 -10.19
N LYS A 33 -10.00 -18.45 -9.34
CA LYS A 33 -10.68 -19.69 -8.89
C LYS A 33 -11.60 -19.54 -7.68
N ARG A 34 -11.37 -18.55 -6.83
CA ARG A 34 -12.29 -18.17 -5.76
C ARG A 34 -12.57 -16.70 -5.98
N SER A 35 -13.84 -16.35 -6.20
CA SER A 35 -14.29 -14.98 -6.01
C SER A 35 -13.93 -14.59 -4.58
N VAL A 36 -12.76 -13.96 -4.40
CA VAL A 36 -12.41 -13.29 -3.16
C VAL A 36 -13.13 -11.96 -3.30
N GLU A 37 -14.36 -11.86 -2.78
CA GLU A 37 -15.14 -10.62 -2.80
C GLU A 37 -14.36 -9.42 -2.22
N ALA A 38 -13.28 -9.69 -1.48
CA ALA A 38 -12.39 -8.68 -0.97
C ALA A 38 -11.32 -8.18 -1.96
N PHE A 39 -10.86 -8.92 -2.97
CA PHE A 39 -9.89 -8.38 -3.94
C PHE A 39 -10.56 -8.11 -5.28
N SER A 40 -10.32 -6.91 -5.83
CA SER A 40 -10.83 -6.52 -7.13
C SER A 40 -9.75 -5.80 -7.93
N GLN A 41 -9.78 -5.98 -9.25
CA GLN A 41 -8.99 -5.17 -10.15
C GLN A 41 -9.90 -4.09 -10.74
N GLY A 42 -9.52 -2.83 -10.58
CA GLY A 42 -10.25 -1.72 -11.19
C GLY A 42 -10.08 -1.68 -12.71
N GLY A 43 -10.91 -0.88 -13.40
CA GLY A 43 -10.75 -0.63 -14.84
C GLY A 43 -9.44 0.09 -15.20
N ASP A 44 -8.76 0.64 -14.20
CA ASP A 44 -7.40 1.19 -14.25
C ASP A 44 -6.29 0.12 -14.17
N GLY A 45 -6.66 -1.16 -14.05
CA GLY A 45 -5.72 -2.28 -13.92
C GLY A 45 -5.13 -2.43 -12.52
N VAL A 46 -5.57 -1.62 -11.55
CA VAL A 46 -5.01 -1.55 -10.20
C VAL A 46 -5.68 -2.56 -9.28
N LEU A 47 -4.88 -3.32 -8.52
CA LEU A 47 -5.38 -4.26 -7.52
C LEU A 47 -5.81 -3.53 -6.24
N ARG A 48 -7.01 -3.86 -5.76
CA ARG A 48 -7.60 -3.29 -4.55
C ARG A 48 -8.07 -4.38 -3.61
N TYR A 49 -7.92 -4.17 -2.31
CA TYR A 49 -8.50 -4.99 -1.24
C TYR A 49 -9.60 -4.19 -0.56
N GLN A 50 -10.86 -4.61 -0.66
CA GLN A 50 -12.03 -3.93 -0.10
C GLN A 50 -12.10 -2.44 -0.50
N GLY A 51 -11.68 -2.12 -1.73
CA GLY A 51 -11.59 -0.76 -2.26
C GLY A 51 -10.26 -0.03 -1.98
N GLN A 52 -9.45 -0.54 -1.04
CA GLN A 52 -8.15 0.00 -0.66
C GLN A 52 -7.07 -0.37 -1.68
N LEU A 53 -6.17 0.55 -2.01
CA LEU A 53 -5.07 0.31 -2.93
C LEU A 53 -4.06 -0.70 -2.36
N CYS A 54 -3.80 -1.79 -3.08
CA CYS A 54 -2.79 -2.77 -2.67
C CYS A 54 -1.38 -2.23 -2.94
N VAL A 55 -0.59 -2.05 -1.88
CA VAL A 55 0.81 -1.59 -1.98
C VAL A 55 1.72 -2.83 -2.01
N PRO A 56 2.57 -2.99 -3.04
CA PRO A 56 3.46 -4.14 -3.16
C PRO A 56 4.52 -4.18 -2.05
N ASP A 57 5.23 -5.31 -1.94
CA ASP A 57 6.39 -5.48 -1.08
C ASP A 57 7.64 -4.85 -1.69
N ASP A 58 7.52 -3.57 -2.01
CA ASP A 58 8.61 -2.68 -2.39
C ASP A 58 8.76 -1.66 -1.26
N ASP A 59 9.88 -1.75 -0.54
CA ASP A 59 10.10 -0.96 0.67
C ASP A 59 10.03 0.55 0.39
N GLY A 60 10.42 0.99 -0.81
CA GLY A 60 10.40 2.41 -1.18
C GLY A 60 9.01 3.02 -1.19
N LEU A 61 8.01 2.30 -1.71
CA LEU A 61 6.63 2.79 -1.74
C LEU A 61 5.98 2.82 -0.35
N ARG A 62 6.19 1.77 0.45
CA ARG A 62 5.65 1.71 1.81
C ARG A 62 6.28 2.77 2.70
N GLU A 63 7.59 2.97 2.61
CA GLU A 63 8.30 3.99 3.38
C GLU A 63 7.81 5.40 3.03
N GLN A 64 7.62 5.72 1.74
CA GLN A 64 7.07 7.02 1.32
C GLN A 64 5.69 7.29 1.91
N ILE A 65 4.79 6.29 1.87
CA ILE A 65 3.44 6.41 2.45
C ILE A 65 3.52 6.65 3.97
N LEU A 66 4.40 5.93 4.66
CA LEU A 66 4.60 6.08 6.11
C LEU A 66 5.20 7.46 6.46
N GLU A 67 6.18 7.92 5.70
CA GLU A 67 6.82 9.22 5.88
C GLU A 67 5.84 10.38 5.65
N GLU A 68 5.02 10.31 4.60
CA GLU A 68 4.00 11.33 4.31
C GLU A 68 2.94 11.39 5.43
N ALA A 69 2.42 10.23 5.86
CA ALA A 69 1.43 10.15 6.93
C ALA A 69 1.98 10.64 8.28
N HIS A 70 3.27 10.40 8.54
CA HIS A 70 3.93 10.81 9.77
C HIS A 70 4.36 12.28 9.76
N SER A 71 4.75 12.81 8.59
CA SER A 71 5.27 14.17 8.41
C SER A 71 4.19 15.17 7.98
N SER A 72 2.92 14.73 7.90
CA SER A 72 1.81 15.61 7.61
C SER A 72 1.83 16.79 8.59
N ARG A 73 2.08 17.97 8.03
CA ARG A 73 2.16 19.30 8.66
C ARG A 73 0.97 19.67 9.59
N TYR A 74 -0.12 18.91 9.54
CA TYR A 74 -1.31 19.08 10.38
C TYR A 74 -1.46 18.02 11.48
N SER A 75 -0.60 17.00 11.50
CA SER A 75 -0.58 15.96 12.51
C SER A 75 0.53 16.25 13.51
N ILE A 76 0.17 16.56 14.76
CA ILE A 76 1.11 16.46 15.88
C ILE A 76 1.52 14.99 15.95
N HIS A 77 2.72 14.67 15.46
CA HIS A 77 3.32 13.34 15.32
C HIS A 77 2.38 12.18 15.70
N PRO A 78 1.58 11.70 14.73
CA PRO A 78 0.51 10.75 15.03
C PRO A 78 1.13 9.45 15.53
N GLY A 79 0.63 8.93 16.65
CA GLY A 79 1.00 7.60 17.11
C GLY A 79 0.56 6.52 16.10
N ALA A 80 1.12 5.32 16.23
CA ALA A 80 0.88 4.19 15.33
C ALA A 80 -0.63 3.89 15.11
N THR A 81 -1.46 4.02 16.15
CA THR A 81 -2.91 3.82 16.05
C THR A 81 -3.55 4.80 15.07
N LYS A 82 -3.25 6.10 15.19
CA LYS A 82 -3.82 7.12 14.30
C LYS A 82 -3.34 6.93 12.86
N MET A 83 -2.04 6.69 12.69
CA MET A 83 -1.48 6.39 11.36
C MET A 83 -2.15 5.18 10.71
N TYR A 84 -2.40 4.11 11.45
CA TYR A 84 -3.10 2.94 10.92
C TYR A 84 -4.54 3.25 10.50
N HIS A 85 -5.28 4.02 11.32
CA HIS A 85 -6.64 4.41 10.98
C HIS A 85 -6.71 5.30 9.75
N ASP A 86 -5.81 6.27 9.62
CA ASP A 86 -5.79 7.19 8.48
C ASP A 86 -5.37 6.45 7.19
N LEU A 87 -4.33 5.61 7.25
CA LEU A 87 -3.80 4.92 6.07
C LEU A 87 -4.72 3.80 5.58
N ARG A 88 -5.40 3.07 6.48
CA ARG A 88 -6.28 1.97 6.09
C ARG A 88 -7.53 2.43 5.34
N GLU A 89 -7.84 3.71 5.24
CA GLU A 89 -8.96 4.15 4.40
C GLU A 89 -8.61 4.08 2.91
N VAL A 90 -7.31 4.17 2.59
CA VAL A 90 -6.82 4.34 1.22
C VAL A 90 -5.92 3.19 0.78
N TYR A 91 -5.10 2.66 1.69
CA TYR A 91 -4.05 1.69 1.38
C TYR A 91 -4.23 0.38 2.12
N TRP A 92 -3.69 -0.68 1.54
CA TRP A 92 -3.59 -2.00 2.14
C TRP A 92 -2.30 -2.69 1.72
N TRP A 93 -1.62 -3.33 2.66
CA TRP A 93 -0.59 -4.33 2.39
C TRP A 93 -0.48 -5.33 3.53
N ASN A 94 0.08 -6.51 3.24
CA ASN A 94 0.33 -7.51 4.27
C ASN A 94 1.37 -6.99 5.27
N GLY A 95 1.05 -7.00 6.56
CA GLY A 95 1.96 -6.50 7.61
C GLY A 95 1.86 -5.01 7.91
N MET A 96 0.95 -4.25 7.29
CA MET A 96 0.78 -2.80 7.45
C MET A 96 0.85 -2.29 8.89
N LYS A 97 0.14 -2.94 9.82
CA LYS A 97 0.16 -2.53 11.23
C LYS A 97 1.56 -2.66 11.85
N ARG A 98 2.28 -3.75 11.57
CA ARG A 98 3.64 -4.01 12.06
C ARG A 98 4.62 -2.98 11.51
N ASP A 99 4.50 -2.64 10.23
CA ASP A 99 5.39 -1.67 9.59
C ASP A 99 5.17 -0.27 10.15
N ILE A 100 3.92 0.14 10.38
CA ILE A 100 3.58 1.41 11.06
C ILE A 100 4.13 1.45 12.48
N GLU A 101 3.95 0.37 13.26
CA GLU A 101 4.50 0.28 14.62
C GLU A 101 6.03 0.39 14.61
N GLY A 102 6.69 -0.31 13.70
CA GLY A 102 8.14 -0.25 13.52
C GLY A 102 8.63 1.13 13.09
N PHE A 103 7.90 1.82 12.21
CA PHE A 103 8.23 3.17 11.75
C PHE A 103 8.12 4.19 12.89
N VAL A 104 6.98 4.21 13.60
CA VAL A 104 6.77 5.14 14.73
C VAL A 104 7.74 4.83 15.88
N ALA A 105 8.07 3.56 16.11
CA ALA A 105 9.04 3.17 17.12
C ALA A 105 10.45 3.70 16.83
N LYS A 106 10.80 3.97 15.57
CA LYS A 106 12.08 4.58 15.18
C LYS A 106 12.08 6.11 15.27
N CYS A 107 10.93 6.76 15.48
CA CYS A 107 10.86 8.21 15.55
C CYS A 107 11.27 8.75 16.94
N PRO A 108 12.35 9.54 17.06
CA PRO A 108 12.80 10.09 18.34
C PRO A 108 11.79 11.00 19.02
N ASN A 109 10.99 11.75 18.23
CA ASN A 109 9.97 12.65 18.76
C ASN A 109 8.80 11.86 19.37
N CYS A 110 8.34 10.80 18.71
CA CYS A 110 7.28 9.93 19.23
C CYS A 110 7.72 9.15 20.47
N GLN A 111 9.01 8.80 20.59
CA GLN A 111 9.55 8.14 21.77
C GLN A 111 9.53 9.04 23.01
N GLN A 112 9.94 10.30 22.86
CA GLN A 112 10.01 11.26 23.97
C GLN A 112 8.64 11.54 24.58
N VAL A 113 7.59 11.65 23.76
CA VAL A 113 6.22 11.92 24.22
C VAL A 113 5.61 10.75 25.01
N LYS A 114 6.07 9.51 24.78
CA LYS A 114 5.59 8.32 25.51
C LYS A 114 6.21 8.13 26.89
N ALA A 115 7.30 8.82 27.21
CA ALA A 115 8.09 8.59 28.42
C ALA A 115 7.73 9.52 29.60
N THR A 116 6.61 10.24 29.54
CA THR A 116 6.10 11.14 30.60
C THR A 116 4.81 10.62 31.20
#